data_AF-K1V6D0-F1
#
_entry.id   AF-K1V6D0-F1
#
_cell.length_a   1.000
_cell.length_b   1.000
_cell.length_c   1.000
_cell.angle_alpha   90.00
_cell.angle_beta   90.00
_cell.angle_gamma   90.00
#
_symmetry.space_group_name_H-M   'P 1'
#
loop_
_entity.id
_entity.type
_entity.pdbx_description
1 polymer ?
#
loop_
_entity_poly.entity_id
_entity_poly.type
_entity_poly.pdbx_seq_one_letter_code
_entity_poly.pdbx_strand_id
1 'polypeptide(L)'
;YAEIPGVDREHLAPENTLDCRAFRGRFMGGVYDFIAPPGFAEILLTFWKGGRMDKNQGYEIIQAVMLENGRGFALGHNPAAPSPYVTWACYDDKNGQRQYEWGHYGSDRAALEQDFAARVQEYQRLYNVDVRQVEAPGLYKYYSTQRPVDIGTFPKPPRNAPDEIVNYDQRVPVENGSFLAWGHLTYTRPLTKRQASDYELRPAPDNPDRPRSIREQMKTAAKQAEADRGQAAPKKNSP
;
A
#
# COMPACT_ATOMS: atom_id res chain seq x y z
N TYR A 1 22.14 -22.67 -38.65
CA TYR A 1 21.33 -23.83 -39.06
C TYR A 1 20.20 -23.97 -38.04
N ALA A 2 18.95 -23.62 -38.29
CA ALA A 2 18.20 -23.49 -39.55
C ALA A 2 17.38 -22.19 -39.60
N GLU A 3 17.14 -21.71 -40.81
CA GLU A 3 16.36 -20.51 -41.18
C GLU A 3 14.89 -20.88 -41.45
N ILE A 4 13.95 -19.98 -41.10
CA ILE A 4 12.64 -19.84 -41.78
C ILE A 4 12.38 -18.32 -41.96
N PRO A 5 11.88 -17.87 -43.12
CA PRO A 5 12.20 -16.56 -43.70
C PRO A 5 11.06 -15.55 -43.58
N GLY A 6 11.39 -14.26 -43.73
CA GLY A 6 10.39 -13.22 -44.00
C GLY A 6 10.56 -11.94 -43.17
N VAL A 7 11.74 -11.35 -43.18
CA VAL A 7 11.87 -9.90 -42.95
C VAL A 7 12.90 -9.41 -43.95
N ASP A 8 12.45 -8.73 -44.98
CA ASP A 8 13.31 -8.02 -45.92
C ASP A 8 14.19 -7.05 -45.13
N ARG A 9 15.48 -7.39 -45.07
CA ARG A 9 16.54 -6.47 -44.66
C ARG A 9 16.77 -5.52 -45.82
N GLU A 10 16.18 -4.35 -45.79
CA GLU A 10 16.74 -3.18 -46.47
C GLU A 10 16.07 -1.90 -46.00
N HIS A 11 16.58 -1.38 -44.88
CA HIS A 11 16.92 0.04 -44.65
C HIS A 11 17.04 0.21 -43.14
N LEU A 12 18.26 0.31 -42.64
CA LEU A 12 18.69 1.20 -41.56
C LEU A 12 20.20 1.03 -41.38
N ALA A 13 20.91 2.16 -41.47
CA ALA A 13 22.36 2.29 -41.36
C ALA A 13 22.88 1.87 -39.95
N PRO A 14 24.17 1.52 -39.83
CA PRO A 14 24.72 0.84 -38.66
C PRO A 14 25.18 1.83 -37.59
N GLU A 15 24.24 2.39 -36.83
CA GLU A 15 24.63 3.29 -35.70
C GLU A 15 23.73 3.24 -34.46
N ASN A 16 22.79 2.29 -34.36
CA ASN A 16 21.88 2.19 -33.21
C ASN A 16 21.85 0.81 -32.53
N THR A 17 22.98 0.11 -32.41
CA THR A 17 23.15 -0.91 -31.36
C THR A 17 23.34 -0.23 -30.01
N LEU A 18 22.28 0.39 -29.48
CA LEU A 18 22.25 0.99 -28.14
C LEU A 18 21.34 0.15 -27.23
N ASP A 19 21.98 -0.77 -26.51
CA ASP A 19 21.70 -1.18 -25.13
C ASP A 19 20.24 -1.09 -24.66
N CYS A 20 19.37 -1.91 -25.25
CA CYS A 20 18.02 -2.13 -24.73
C CYS A 20 18.09 -3.05 -23.49
N ARG A 21 17.69 -2.55 -22.32
CA ARG A 21 17.52 -3.39 -21.11
C ARG A 21 16.12 -3.99 -21.06
N ALA A 22 16.06 -5.32 -21.05
CA ALA A 22 14.83 -6.06 -20.78
C ALA A 22 14.41 -5.89 -19.31
N PHE A 23 13.19 -5.41 -19.08
CA PHE A 23 12.57 -5.39 -17.76
C PHE A 23 11.51 -6.49 -17.69
N ARG A 24 11.64 -7.37 -16.68
CA ARG A 24 10.67 -8.43 -16.41
C ARG A 24 9.59 -7.90 -15.47
N GLY A 25 8.39 -7.67 -15.99
CA GLY A 25 7.22 -7.22 -15.23
C GLY A 25 6.02 -8.14 -15.46
N ARG A 26 5.06 -8.12 -14.52
CA ARG A 26 3.80 -8.88 -14.64
C ARG A 26 2.67 -7.92 -15.01
N PHE A 27 2.02 -8.16 -16.14
CA PHE A 27 0.88 -7.39 -16.67
C PHE A 27 -0.18 -8.41 -17.13
N MET A 28 -1.48 -8.16 -16.99
CA MET A 28 -2.57 -9.05 -17.50
C MET A 28 -2.37 -10.57 -17.21
N GLY A 29 -1.87 -10.94 -16.02
CA GLY A 29 -1.61 -12.33 -15.66
C GLY A 29 -0.42 -13.01 -16.39
N GLY A 30 0.24 -12.34 -17.34
CA GLY A 30 1.40 -12.80 -18.10
C GLY A 30 2.71 -12.14 -17.66
N VAL A 31 3.84 -12.81 -17.96
CA VAL A 31 5.19 -12.23 -17.87
C VAL A 31 5.49 -11.60 -19.22
N TYR A 32 5.74 -10.30 -19.25
CA TYR A 32 6.14 -9.59 -20.46
C TYR A 32 7.58 -9.10 -20.32
N ASP A 33 8.39 -9.32 -21.35
CA ASP A 33 9.67 -8.65 -21.53
C ASP A 33 9.42 -7.37 -22.33
N PHE A 34 9.47 -6.22 -21.66
CA PHE A 34 9.31 -4.94 -22.34
C PHE A 34 10.69 -4.45 -22.82
N ILE A 35 10.82 -4.23 -24.12
CA ILE A 35 11.96 -3.52 -24.70
C ILE A 35 11.61 -2.04 -24.68
N ALA A 36 12.11 -1.33 -23.67
CA ALA A 36 11.91 0.11 -23.54
C ALA A 36 13.10 0.87 -24.17
N PRO A 37 12.85 1.94 -24.95
CA PRO A 37 13.91 2.81 -25.44
C PRO A 37 14.71 3.44 -24.28
N PRO A 38 16.01 3.76 -24.47
CA PRO A 38 16.79 4.49 -23.47
C PRO A 38 16.10 5.82 -23.12
N GLY A 39 15.71 5.99 -21.85
CA GLY A 39 14.94 7.16 -21.36
C GLY A 39 13.51 6.84 -20.91
N PHE A 40 12.89 5.77 -21.42
CA PHE A 40 11.55 5.34 -21.00
C PHE A 40 11.60 4.42 -19.75
N ALA A 41 12.75 3.77 -19.51
CA ALA A 41 12.96 2.94 -18.32
C ALA A 41 12.92 3.75 -17.02
N GLU A 42 13.46 4.97 -16.99
CA GLU A 42 13.32 5.86 -15.82
C GLU A 42 11.88 6.32 -15.61
N ILE A 43 11.12 6.55 -16.70
CA ILE A 43 9.69 6.89 -16.66
C ILE A 43 8.88 5.71 -16.13
N LEU A 44 9.17 4.47 -16.55
CA LEU A 44 8.52 3.27 -16.03
C LEU A 44 8.93 2.96 -14.58
N LEU A 45 10.20 3.16 -14.21
CA LEU A 45 10.66 3.04 -12.82
C LEU A 45 10.06 4.09 -11.91
N THR A 46 9.84 5.33 -12.37
CA THR A 46 9.11 6.37 -11.62
C THR A 46 7.60 6.11 -11.61
N PHE A 47 7.04 5.49 -12.66
CA PHE A 47 5.65 5.01 -12.70
C PHE A 47 5.39 3.86 -11.72
N TRP A 48 6.35 2.96 -11.50
CA TRP A 48 6.24 1.77 -10.66
C TRP A 48 6.93 1.88 -9.29
N LYS A 49 7.67 2.97 -9.01
CA LYS A 49 8.11 3.34 -7.64
C LYS A 49 6.97 3.97 -6.81
N GLY A 50 5.73 3.91 -7.29
CA GLY A 50 4.56 4.35 -6.54
C GLY A 50 4.27 3.39 -5.38
N GLY A 51 4.14 3.94 -4.18
CA GLY A 51 3.58 3.23 -3.03
C GLY A 51 4.54 2.49 -2.09
N ARG A 52 5.86 2.64 -2.27
CA ARG A 52 6.76 2.37 -1.14
C ARG A 52 6.69 3.57 -0.22
N MET A 53 6.20 3.34 1.00
CA MET A 53 6.37 4.30 2.09
C MET A 53 7.85 4.70 2.21
N ASP A 54 8.09 5.80 2.92
CA ASP A 54 9.42 6.36 3.10
C ASP A 54 10.44 5.32 3.60
N LYS A 55 11.72 5.56 3.28
CA LYS A 55 12.84 4.78 3.78
C LYS A 55 13.69 5.63 4.70
N ASN A 56 14.00 5.11 5.88
CA ASN A 56 14.87 5.76 6.84
C ASN A 56 15.95 4.79 7.30
N GLN A 57 17.23 5.19 7.19
CA GLN A 57 18.38 4.38 7.64
C GLN A 57 18.39 2.92 7.11
N GLY A 58 17.87 2.70 5.91
CA GLY A 58 17.76 1.38 5.30
C GLY A 58 16.53 0.56 5.69
N TYR A 59 15.68 1.05 6.61
CA TYR A 59 14.39 0.44 6.93
C TYR A 59 13.28 1.03 6.06
N GLU A 60 12.40 0.17 5.59
CA GLU A 60 11.18 0.57 4.91
C GLU A 60 10.11 0.84 5.97
N ILE A 61 9.46 2.00 5.94
CA ILE A 61 8.31 2.24 6.82
C ILE A 61 7.18 1.32 6.39
N ILE A 62 6.62 0.60 7.35
CA ILE A 62 5.50 -0.35 7.12
C ILE A 62 4.20 0.13 7.76
N GLN A 63 4.29 1.09 8.70
CA GLN A 63 3.14 1.75 9.31
C GLN A 63 3.57 3.11 9.87
N ALA A 64 2.69 4.10 9.80
CA ALA A 64 2.87 5.38 10.46
C ALA A 64 1.54 5.93 10.97
N VAL A 65 1.59 6.70 12.04
CA VAL A 65 0.45 7.43 12.62
C VAL A 65 0.89 8.87 12.81
N MET A 66 0.15 9.80 12.19
CA MET A 66 0.31 11.23 12.35
C MET A 66 -0.80 11.78 13.23
N LEU A 67 -0.42 12.65 14.16
CA LEU A 67 -1.29 13.33 15.11
C LEU A 67 -1.59 14.75 14.62
N GLU A 68 -2.59 15.39 15.21
CA GLU A 68 -3.06 16.72 14.80
C GLU A 68 -1.99 17.82 14.90
N ASN A 69 -1.07 17.69 15.86
CA ASN A 69 0.01 18.65 16.08
C ASN A 69 1.21 18.48 15.12
N GLY A 70 1.10 17.61 14.12
CA GLY A 70 2.16 17.36 13.13
C GLY A 70 3.28 16.44 13.60
N ARG A 71 3.20 15.90 14.82
CA ARG A 71 4.05 14.81 15.31
C ARG A 71 3.38 13.47 15.03
N GLY A 72 4.14 12.39 15.13
CA GLY A 72 3.66 11.06 14.86
C GLY A 72 4.66 9.99 15.26
N PHE A 73 4.32 8.76 14.91
CA PHE A 73 5.19 7.61 15.10
C PHE A 73 5.20 6.76 13.83
N ALA A 74 6.31 6.07 13.56
CA ALA A 74 6.45 5.17 12.43
C ALA A 74 7.10 3.85 12.84
N LEU A 75 6.63 2.74 12.28
CA LEU A 75 7.23 1.41 12.39
C LEU A 75 7.97 1.11 11.09
N GLY A 76 9.24 0.75 11.20
CA GLY A 76 10.12 0.38 10.10
C GLY A 76 10.53 -1.09 10.15
N HIS A 77 10.84 -1.65 8.97
CA HIS A 77 11.33 -3.02 8.83
C HIS A 77 12.53 -3.10 7.87
N ASN A 78 13.56 -3.83 8.28
CA ASN A 78 14.73 -4.17 7.46
C ASN A 78 15.18 -5.61 7.77
N PRO A 79 14.86 -6.60 6.93
CA PRO A 79 15.22 -7.99 7.19
C PRO A 79 16.74 -8.26 7.17
N ALA A 80 17.54 -7.35 6.62
CA ALA A 80 18.99 -7.47 6.57
C ALA A 80 19.69 -6.86 7.81
N ALA A 81 18.97 -6.15 8.66
CA ALA A 81 19.54 -5.53 9.87
C ALA A 81 19.60 -6.53 11.03
N PRO A 82 20.58 -6.41 11.95
CA PRO A 82 20.64 -7.20 13.18
C PRO A 82 19.37 -7.06 14.05
N SER A 83 18.77 -5.87 14.02
CA SER A 83 17.47 -5.58 14.61
C SER A 83 16.48 -5.27 13.50
N PRO A 84 15.70 -6.25 13.01
CA PRO A 84 14.85 -6.06 11.84
C PRO A 84 13.75 -5.01 11.99
N TYR A 85 13.33 -4.68 13.20
CA TYR A 85 12.22 -3.76 13.46
C TYR A 85 12.68 -2.52 14.22
N VAL A 86 12.04 -1.39 13.95
CA VAL A 86 12.28 -0.13 14.64
C VAL A 86 11.03 0.72 14.74
N THR A 87 10.81 1.38 15.88
CA THR A 87 9.80 2.43 16.03
C THR A 87 10.47 3.78 16.15
N TRP A 88 10.03 4.78 15.37
CA TRP A 88 10.51 6.15 15.42
C TRP A 88 9.40 7.10 15.85
N ALA A 89 9.77 8.19 16.51
CA ALA A 89 8.97 9.40 16.44
C ALA A 89 9.20 10.05 15.07
N CYS A 90 8.15 10.59 14.47
CA CYS A 90 8.24 11.29 13.19
C CYS A 90 7.51 12.63 13.22
N TYR A 91 7.86 13.49 12.28
CA TYR A 91 7.19 14.77 12.04
C TYR A 91 7.37 15.19 10.60
N ASP A 92 6.42 15.96 10.06
CA ASP A 92 6.57 16.57 8.74
C ASP A 92 7.23 17.95 8.91
N ASP A 93 8.32 18.20 8.18
CA ASP A 93 9.03 19.48 8.25
C ASP A 93 8.29 20.61 7.48
N LYS A 94 8.90 21.80 7.41
CA LYS A 94 8.34 22.96 6.70
C LYS A 94 8.10 22.74 5.20
N ASN A 95 8.80 21.80 4.58
CA ASN A 95 8.62 21.37 3.20
C ASN A 95 7.68 20.15 3.11
N GLY A 96 7.08 19.78 4.24
CA GLY A 96 6.28 18.58 4.46
C GLY A 96 7.08 17.29 4.47
N GLN A 97 8.41 17.29 4.30
CA GLN A 97 9.16 16.04 4.23
C GLN A 97 9.17 15.37 5.60
N ARG A 98 8.93 14.07 5.63
CA ARG A 98 8.89 13.32 6.88
C ARG A 98 10.30 13.11 7.42
N GLN A 99 10.49 13.49 8.67
CA GLN A 99 11.71 13.31 9.44
C GLN A 99 11.47 12.27 10.55
N TYR A 100 12.54 11.57 10.95
CA TYR A 100 12.48 10.46 11.91
C TYR A 100 13.53 10.64 13.01
N GLU A 101 13.11 10.45 14.26
CA GLU A 101 13.94 10.63 15.44
C GLU A 101 13.57 9.63 16.56
N TRP A 102 14.46 9.50 17.56
CA TRP A 102 14.22 8.73 18.79
C TRP A 102 13.76 7.27 18.55
N GLY A 103 14.60 6.50 17.86
CA GLY A 103 14.30 5.13 17.43
C GLY A 103 14.49 4.04 18.50
N HIS A 104 13.50 3.16 18.68
CA HIS A 104 13.66 1.92 19.45
C HIS A 104 13.80 0.73 18.49
N TYR A 105 14.91 0.02 18.56
CA TYR A 105 15.22 -1.11 17.68
C TYR A 105 15.00 -2.45 18.39
N GLY A 106 14.52 -3.45 17.67
CA GLY A 106 14.47 -4.82 18.18
C GLY A 106 14.18 -5.86 17.10
N SER A 107 14.14 -7.12 17.52
CA SER A 107 14.00 -8.26 16.62
C SER A 107 12.62 -8.89 16.61
N ASP A 108 11.79 -8.61 17.62
CA ASP A 108 10.42 -9.11 17.70
C ASP A 108 9.42 -8.09 17.18
N ARG A 109 8.73 -8.46 16.09
CA ARG A 109 7.69 -7.64 15.48
C ARG A 109 6.57 -7.29 16.46
N ALA A 110 6.09 -8.27 17.22
CA ALA A 110 4.93 -8.07 18.10
C ALA A 110 5.28 -7.09 19.24
N ALA A 111 6.50 -7.17 19.78
CA ALA A 111 6.99 -6.22 20.77
C ALA A 111 7.09 -4.80 20.21
N LEU A 112 7.58 -4.62 18.98
CA LEU A 112 7.68 -3.28 18.37
C LEU A 112 6.32 -2.72 17.93
N GLU A 113 5.36 -3.57 17.54
CA GLU A 113 3.97 -3.16 17.31
C GLU A 113 3.30 -2.68 18.62
N GLN A 114 3.59 -3.35 19.74
CA GLN A 114 3.12 -2.91 21.07
C GLN A 114 3.80 -1.60 21.51
N ASP A 115 5.12 -1.48 21.35
CA ASP A 115 5.85 -0.24 21.63
C ASP A 115 5.31 0.92 20.78
N PHE A 116 5.07 0.69 19.49
CA PHE A 116 4.47 1.67 18.59
C PHE A 116 3.11 2.15 19.11
N ALA A 117 2.20 1.23 19.45
CA ALA A 117 0.88 1.58 19.97
C ALA A 117 0.96 2.31 21.31
N ALA A 118 1.83 1.87 22.21
CA ALA A 118 2.04 2.49 23.52
C ALA A 118 2.56 3.92 23.38
N ARG A 119 3.51 4.16 22.47
CA ARG A 119 4.06 5.51 22.20
C ARG A 119 3.01 6.46 21.65
N VAL A 120 2.17 5.99 20.72
CA VAL A 120 1.03 6.79 20.21
C VAL A 120 0.09 7.14 21.37
N GLN A 121 -0.39 6.14 22.12
CA GLN A 121 -1.36 6.34 23.21
C GLN A 121 -0.83 7.26 24.30
N GLU A 122 0.41 7.06 24.74
CA GLU A 122 1.02 7.90 25.79
C GLU A 122 1.20 9.34 25.31
N TYR A 123 1.58 9.54 24.04
CA TYR A 123 1.69 10.87 23.48
C TYR A 123 0.33 11.57 23.38
N GLN A 124 -0.72 10.86 22.93
CA GLN A 124 -2.09 11.38 22.95
C GLN A 124 -2.50 11.82 24.36
N ARG A 125 -2.21 10.99 25.38
CA ARG A 125 -2.54 11.27 26.78
C ARG A 125 -1.78 12.50 27.32
N LEU A 126 -0.49 12.61 27.02
CA LEU A 126 0.37 13.69 27.53
C LEU A 126 0.06 15.04 26.89
N TYR A 127 -0.23 15.06 25.59
CA TYR A 127 -0.41 16.30 24.82
C TYR A 127 -1.86 16.61 24.47
N ASN A 128 -2.80 15.74 24.83
CA ASN A 128 -4.23 15.86 24.52
C ASN A 128 -4.48 16.12 23.03
N VAL A 129 -3.88 15.27 22.19
CA VAL A 129 -3.99 15.32 20.73
C VAL A 129 -4.58 14.02 20.20
N ASP A 130 -5.34 14.12 19.12
CA ASP A 130 -5.94 12.95 18.47
C ASP A 130 -5.14 12.48 17.25
N VAL A 131 -5.41 11.25 16.82
CA VAL A 131 -4.89 10.69 15.58
C VAL A 131 -5.55 11.40 14.40
N ARG A 132 -4.73 12.12 13.63
CA ARG A 132 -5.16 12.78 12.40
C ARG A 132 -5.20 11.81 11.23
N GLN A 133 -4.19 10.95 11.13
CA GLN A 133 -4.02 10.10 9.96
C GLN A 133 -3.23 8.83 10.30
N VAL A 134 -3.73 7.69 9.83
CA VAL A 134 -3.02 6.41 9.84
C VAL A 134 -2.56 6.11 8.42
N GLU A 135 -1.34 5.61 8.30
CA GLU A 135 -0.68 5.32 7.02
C GLU A 135 -0.13 3.90 7.08
N ALA A 136 -0.63 3.02 6.23
CA ALA A 136 -0.07 1.69 6.05
C ALA A 136 -0.26 1.26 4.59
N PRO A 137 0.68 0.52 3.99
CA PRO A 137 0.53 0.07 2.60
C PRO A 137 -0.72 -0.80 2.49
N GLY A 138 -1.52 -0.57 1.45
CA GLY A 138 -2.73 -1.35 1.23
C GLY A 138 -3.94 -0.92 2.07
N LEU A 139 -3.81 0.09 2.94
CA LEU A 139 -4.83 0.43 3.94
C LEU A 139 -6.16 0.86 3.33
N TYR A 140 -6.11 1.61 2.23
CA TYR A 140 -7.30 2.08 1.53
C TYR A 140 -7.44 1.38 0.20
N LYS A 141 -8.56 0.69 -0.02
CA LYS A 141 -8.86 0.01 -1.27
C LYS A 141 -9.96 0.74 -2.04
N TYR A 142 -9.77 0.82 -3.36
CA TYR A 142 -10.72 1.43 -4.29
C TYR A 142 -10.90 0.54 -5.50
N TYR A 143 -12.13 0.38 -5.96
CA TYR A 143 -12.47 -0.43 -7.13
C TYR A 143 -12.74 0.47 -8.34
N SER A 144 -12.14 0.13 -9.48
CA SER A 144 -12.49 0.78 -10.74
C SER A 144 -13.76 0.16 -11.31
N THR A 145 -14.81 0.95 -11.49
CA THR A 145 -16.15 0.42 -11.77
C THR A 145 -16.58 0.46 -13.23
N GLN A 146 -16.07 1.42 -14.00
CA GLN A 146 -16.51 1.66 -15.38
C GLN A 146 -15.51 1.18 -16.43
N ARG A 147 -14.20 1.30 -16.15
CA ARG A 147 -13.12 0.95 -17.09
C ARG A 147 -11.95 0.24 -16.39
N PRO A 148 -11.15 -0.56 -17.11
CA PRO A 148 -9.83 -0.99 -16.63
C PRO A 148 -8.96 0.20 -16.22
N VAL A 149 -8.05 -0.02 -15.27
CA VAL A 149 -7.07 0.96 -14.84
C VAL A 149 -5.91 0.97 -15.83
N ASP A 150 -5.70 2.08 -16.52
CA ASP A 150 -4.59 2.28 -17.45
C ASP A 150 -3.69 3.43 -16.99
N ILE A 151 -2.58 3.63 -17.70
CA ILE A 151 -1.63 4.72 -17.52
C ILE A 151 -2.39 6.06 -17.51
N GLY A 152 -2.32 6.76 -16.37
CA GLY A 152 -2.95 8.08 -16.22
C GLY A 152 -4.44 8.05 -15.88
N THR A 153 -5.07 6.88 -15.77
CA THR A 153 -6.49 6.76 -15.40
C THR A 153 -6.69 6.51 -13.90
N PHE A 154 -5.76 6.97 -13.07
CA PHE A 154 -5.84 6.86 -11.63
C PHE A 154 -5.23 8.08 -10.94
N PRO A 155 -5.76 8.47 -9.77
CA PRO A 155 -5.26 9.64 -9.06
C PRO A 155 -3.85 9.39 -8.52
N LYS A 156 -2.98 10.39 -8.68
CA LYS A 156 -1.63 10.41 -8.07
C LYS A 156 -1.44 11.67 -7.23
N PRO A 157 -2.13 11.80 -6.08
CA PRO A 157 -1.90 12.93 -5.18
C PRO A 157 -0.43 12.98 -4.74
N PRO A 158 0.10 14.18 -4.44
CA PRO A 158 1.44 14.32 -3.88
C PRO A 158 1.61 13.42 -2.65
N ARG A 159 2.64 12.56 -2.67
CA ARG A 159 2.94 11.58 -1.60
C ARG A 159 1.82 10.59 -1.28
N ASN A 160 0.95 10.30 -2.24
CA ASN A 160 -0.03 9.22 -2.12
C ASN A 160 -0.23 8.52 -3.47
N ALA A 161 0.86 8.07 -4.08
CA ALA A 161 0.78 7.17 -5.23
C ALA A 161 0.19 5.82 -4.77
N PRO A 162 -0.51 5.07 -5.66
CA PRO A 162 -1.06 3.79 -5.29
C PRO A 162 0.03 2.79 -4.91
N ASP A 163 -0.26 1.93 -3.93
CA ASP A 163 0.60 0.84 -3.47
C ASP A 163 0.50 -0.37 -4.40
N GLU A 164 -0.70 -0.65 -4.88
CA GLU A 164 -0.99 -1.74 -5.80
C GLU A 164 -2.03 -1.29 -6.83
N ILE A 165 -1.87 -1.76 -8.06
CA ILE A 165 -2.86 -1.64 -9.12
C ILE A 165 -3.08 -3.03 -9.72
N VAL A 166 -4.32 -3.50 -9.67
CA VAL A 166 -4.72 -4.79 -10.21
C VAL A 166 -5.85 -4.57 -11.20
N ASN A 167 -5.64 -4.96 -12.44
CA ASN A 167 -6.71 -5.14 -13.42
C ASN A 167 -7.16 -6.59 -13.43
N TYR A 168 -8.46 -6.77 -13.59
CA TYR A 168 -9.07 -8.05 -13.89
C TYR A 168 -9.22 -8.17 -15.41
N ASP A 169 -9.11 -9.39 -15.93
CA ASP A 169 -9.26 -9.65 -17.37
C ASP A 169 -10.68 -9.31 -17.87
N GLN A 170 -11.66 -9.43 -16.98
CA GLN A 170 -13.05 -9.10 -17.23
C GLN A 170 -13.65 -8.39 -16.02
N ARG A 171 -14.82 -7.77 -16.22
CA ARG A 171 -15.57 -7.14 -15.14
C ARG A 171 -16.13 -8.19 -14.19
N VAL A 172 -15.60 -8.28 -12.97
CA VAL A 172 -15.99 -9.31 -11.98
C VAL A 172 -16.83 -8.73 -10.84
N PRO A 173 -17.72 -9.53 -10.24
CA PRO A 173 -18.41 -9.16 -9.00
C PRO A 173 -17.43 -9.08 -7.83
N VAL A 174 -17.50 -7.98 -7.07
CA VAL A 174 -16.70 -7.73 -5.87
C VAL A 174 -17.61 -7.47 -4.66
N GLU A 175 -17.03 -7.53 -3.45
CA GLU A 175 -17.76 -7.26 -2.19
C GLU A 175 -19.04 -8.12 -2.04
N ASN A 176 -18.89 -9.45 -2.16
CA ASN A 176 -19.99 -10.42 -2.14
C ASN A 176 -21.06 -10.19 -3.23
N GLY A 177 -20.66 -9.65 -4.39
CA GLY A 177 -21.55 -9.38 -5.52
C GLY A 177 -22.33 -8.07 -5.42
N SER A 178 -21.92 -7.18 -4.52
CA SER A 178 -22.58 -5.87 -4.34
C SER A 178 -22.46 -4.96 -5.57
N PHE A 179 -21.40 -5.12 -6.36
CA PHE A 179 -21.19 -4.42 -7.63
C PHE A 179 -20.12 -5.11 -8.48
N LEU A 180 -19.98 -4.68 -9.73
CA LEU A 180 -18.98 -5.16 -10.68
C LEU A 180 -17.81 -4.18 -10.78
N ALA A 181 -16.58 -4.68 -10.87
CA ALA A 181 -15.36 -3.89 -11.02
C ALA A 181 -14.43 -4.48 -12.09
N TRP A 182 -13.65 -3.61 -12.74
CA TRP A 182 -12.61 -3.96 -13.70
C TRP A 182 -11.23 -4.15 -13.06
N GLY A 183 -11.10 -3.76 -11.79
CA GLY A 183 -9.85 -3.82 -11.08
C GLY A 183 -9.97 -3.16 -9.72
N HIS A 184 -8.86 -3.13 -8.99
CA HIS A 184 -8.73 -2.36 -7.77
C HIS A 184 -7.37 -1.68 -7.67
N LEU A 185 -7.35 -0.62 -6.88
CA LEU A 185 -6.15 0.09 -6.47
C LEU A 185 -6.12 0.13 -4.96
N THR A 186 -4.93 0.11 -4.40
CA THR A 186 -4.72 0.37 -2.98
C THR A 186 -3.85 1.61 -2.77
N TYR A 187 -4.08 2.30 -1.66
CA TYR A 187 -3.36 3.51 -1.28
C TYR A 187 -3.02 3.49 0.21
N THR A 188 -1.88 4.08 0.52
CA THR A 188 -1.42 4.24 1.91
C THR A 188 -2.29 5.25 2.66
N ARG A 189 -2.81 6.28 1.97
CA ARG A 189 -3.65 7.35 2.53
C ARG A 189 -4.99 7.43 1.77
N PRO A 190 -6.06 7.94 2.41
CA PRO A 190 -7.35 8.03 1.74
C PRO A 190 -7.30 9.02 0.58
N LEU A 191 -7.98 8.68 -0.51
CA LEU A 191 -8.31 9.62 -1.57
C LEU A 191 -9.46 10.52 -1.11
N THR A 192 -9.42 11.78 -1.52
CA THR A 192 -10.56 12.68 -1.35
C THR A 192 -11.77 12.18 -2.16
N LYS A 193 -12.99 12.53 -1.73
CA LYS A 193 -14.23 12.18 -2.46
C LYS A 193 -14.17 12.58 -3.93
N ARG A 194 -13.62 13.77 -4.22
CA ARG A 194 -13.44 14.28 -5.57
C ARG A 194 -12.44 13.47 -6.38
N GLN A 195 -11.27 13.16 -5.82
CA GLN A 195 -10.29 12.30 -6.50
C GLN A 195 -10.85 10.90 -6.79
N ALA A 196 -11.65 10.34 -5.87
CA ALA A 196 -12.31 9.07 -6.13
C ALA A 196 -13.36 9.20 -7.23
N SER A 197 -14.22 10.24 -7.19
CA SER A 197 -15.29 10.43 -8.18
C SER A 197 -14.78 10.76 -9.57
N ASP A 198 -13.78 11.64 -9.69
CA ASP A 198 -13.21 12.09 -10.97
C ASP A 198 -12.58 10.93 -11.75
N TYR A 199 -12.18 9.88 -11.05
CA TYR A 199 -11.62 8.65 -11.61
C TYR A 199 -12.57 7.44 -11.48
N GLU A 200 -13.83 7.68 -11.13
CA GLU A 200 -14.90 6.67 -11.07
C GLU A 200 -14.57 5.47 -10.15
N LEU A 201 -13.78 5.77 -9.12
CA LEU A 201 -13.32 4.85 -8.11
C LEU A 201 -14.34 4.74 -6.99
N ARG A 202 -14.67 3.50 -6.62
CA ARG A 202 -15.56 3.21 -5.51
C ARG A 202 -14.74 2.72 -4.30
N PRO A 203 -14.80 3.38 -3.13
CA PRO A 203 -14.09 2.92 -1.94
C PRO A 203 -14.63 1.56 -1.48
N ALA A 204 -13.74 0.70 -0.99
CA ALA A 204 -14.13 -0.56 -0.38
C ALA A 204 -14.90 -0.32 0.94
N PRO A 205 -15.83 -1.21 1.31
CA PRO A 205 -16.60 -1.09 2.54
C PRO A 205 -15.74 -1.08 3.81
N ASP A 206 -14.61 -1.80 3.79
CA ASP A 206 -13.73 -2.01 4.94
C ASP A 206 -12.69 -0.88 5.15
N ASN A 207 -12.72 0.17 4.32
CA ASN A 207 -11.80 1.30 4.49
C ASN A 207 -12.03 2.00 5.85
N PRO A 208 -10.96 2.37 6.59
CA PRO A 208 -11.07 2.87 7.97
C PRO A 208 -11.89 4.14 8.16
N ASP A 209 -11.92 5.00 7.15
CA ASP A 209 -12.60 6.30 7.16
C ASP A 209 -14.11 6.19 6.87
N ARG A 210 -14.59 5.00 6.51
CA ARG A 210 -16.00 4.78 6.23
C ARG A 210 -16.76 4.54 7.53
N PRO A 211 -17.83 5.31 7.82
CA PRO A 211 -18.70 5.00 8.95
C PRO A 211 -19.31 3.62 8.72
N ARG A 212 -18.95 2.65 9.57
CA ARG A 212 -19.52 1.30 9.55
C ARG A 212 -21.01 1.40 9.81
N SER A 213 -21.82 0.74 8.99
CA SER A 213 -23.26 0.67 9.25
C SER A 213 -23.53 -0.10 10.55
N ILE A 214 -24.63 0.23 11.24
CA ILE A 214 -25.04 -0.46 12.49
C ILE A 214 -25.09 -1.99 12.28
N ARG A 215 -25.53 -2.44 11.10
CA ARG A 215 -25.60 -3.85 10.74
C ARG A 215 -24.22 -4.53 10.68
N GLU A 216 -23.22 -3.85 10.12
CA GLU A 216 -21.83 -4.35 10.07
C GLU A 216 -21.19 -4.36 11.46
N GLN A 217 -21.49 -3.36 12.29
CA GLN A 217 -21.07 -3.32 13.69
C GLN A 217 -21.65 -4.52 14.46
N MET A 218 -22.96 -4.78 14.34
CA MET A 218 -23.62 -5.93 14.97
C MET A 218 -23.06 -7.27 14.49
N LYS A 219 -22.75 -7.42 13.18
CA LYS A 219 -22.18 -8.65 12.62
C LYS A 219 -20.74 -8.90 13.10
N THR A 220 -19.95 -7.84 13.28
CA THR A 220 -18.59 -7.93 13.82
C THR A 220 -18.62 -8.30 15.30
N ALA A 221 -19.48 -7.64 16.08
CA ALA A 221 -19.67 -7.96 17.49
C ALA A 221 -20.16 -9.41 17.70
N ALA A 222 -21.05 -9.90 16.84
CA ALA A 222 -21.50 -11.29 16.87
C ALA A 222 -20.35 -12.28 16.57
N LYS A 223 -19.55 -12.02 15.52
CA LYS A 223 -18.36 -12.84 15.21
C LYS A 223 -17.32 -12.84 16.32
N GLN A 224 -17.13 -11.70 16.98
CA GLN A 224 -16.19 -11.57 18.08
C GLN A 224 -16.69 -12.30 19.34
N ALA A 225 -17.99 -12.19 19.66
CA ALA A 225 -18.61 -12.96 20.73
C ALA A 225 -18.60 -14.48 20.47
N GLU A 226 -18.73 -14.92 19.22
CA GLU A 226 -18.58 -16.33 18.83
C GLU A 226 -17.14 -16.82 18.92
N ALA A 227 -16.15 -16.00 18.54
CA ALA A 227 -14.74 -16.31 18.67
C ALA A 227 -14.32 -16.43 20.15
N ASP A 228 -14.78 -15.51 21.01
CA ASP A 228 -14.52 -15.52 22.44
C ASP A 228 -15.19 -16.71 23.15
N ARG A 229 -16.38 -17.12 22.68
CA ARG A 229 -17.07 -18.33 23.17
C ARG A 229 -16.32 -19.62 22.83
N GLY A 230 -15.50 -19.62 21.77
CA GLY A 230 -14.62 -20.74 21.40
C GLY A 230 -13.38 -20.90 22.28
N GLN A 231 -13.04 -19.91 23.12
CA GLN A 231 -11.81 -19.88 23.93
C GLN A 231 -11.99 -20.17 25.44
N ALA A 232 -13.19 -20.52 25.92
CA ALA A 232 -13.42 -20.95 27.31
C ALA A 232 -13.92 -22.41 27.36
N ALA A 233 -13.37 -23.37 28.12
CA ALA A 233 -12.54 -23.34 29.32
C ALA A 233 -11.64 -24.60 29.45
N PRO A 234 -10.47 -24.54 30.11
CA PRO A 234 -9.77 -25.75 30.54
C PRO A 234 -10.53 -26.39 31.71
N LYS A 235 -10.85 -27.69 31.58
CA LYS A 235 -11.45 -28.49 32.65
C LYS A 235 -10.50 -28.50 33.86
N LYS A 236 -10.92 -27.88 34.96
CA LYS A 236 -10.32 -28.11 36.28
C LYS A 236 -10.61 -29.56 36.66
N ASN A 237 -9.58 -30.40 36.71
CA ASN A 237 -9.66 -31.66 37.43
C ASN A 237 -9.60 -31.35 38.92
N SER A 238 -10.67 -31.66 39.64
CA SER A 238 -10.72 -31.59 41.09
C SER A 238 -9.91 -32.75 41.71
N PRO A 239 -9.25 -32.52 42.85
CA PRO A 239 -8.39 -33.49 43.53
C PRO A 239 -9.15 -34.69 44.11
#